data_AF-A0A3D8VID8-F1
#
_entry.id   AF-A0A3D8VID8-F1
#
_cell.length_a   1.000
_cell.length_b   1.000
_cell.length_c   1.000
_cell.angle_alpha   90.00
_cell.angle_beta   90.00
_cell.angle_gamma   90.00
#
_symmetry.space_group_name_H-M   'P 1'
#
loop_
_entity.id
_entity.type
_entity.pdbx_description
1 polymer ?
#
loop_
_entity_poly.entity_id
_entity_poly.type
_entity_poly.pdbx_seq_one_letter_code
_entity_poly.pdbx_strand_id
1 'polypeptide(L)'
;MNWKKSLIALPMSAALMLPTATVTFADDHGDHNEKMSDVTVSTPAADLRATLDQSLSEHAYLAVVTMQKGIEGAEDFDAAAAALEGNTQDLTAAIASVYGDEAGQQFESMWSEHIGYFVDYVKATAEEDEAGREEALSNLDNYREDFSMFLETATDERLEASALAEGLQMHVNQLVGAFDNYEEGDFDEAYQKLRTSIDHMYGVGKGLSTAITDQFPDKFENTNPATPAADLRADLNHLLSEHAALAVLAMQKGGDGAEDFENAAAALSNNTEDLSAAITSVYGEEAGQQFEEMWSEHIGYFVDYVEATGSGDEEAKEQALTALDGYRADFSEFLDTATEGGLEAEATAEGLQMHVNQLTGSFDSYVEGDFDAAYDQLREAYAHMYGVGEGLSGAIVAQNPEMFASNMPSEMPKTGLGGTADDGMNAWMIAFASMAAVLFATAIGVRKSKNNA
;
A
#
# COMPACT_ATOMS: atom_id res chain seq x y z
N MET A 1 -9.89 -20.09 38.29
CA MET A 1 -10.55 -21.40 38.08
C MET A 1 -11.49 -21.24 36.89
N ASN A 2 -11.07 -21.77 35.74
CA ASN A 2 -11.83 -22.11 34.53
C ASN A 2 -13.26 -21.53 34.39
N TRP A 3 -13.51 -20.77 33.32
CA TRP A 3 -14.45 -21.19 32.27
C TRP A 3 -14.29 -20.45 30.94
N LYS A 4 -13.97 -21.26 29.92
CA LYS A 4 -14.12 -21.06 28.48
C LYS A 4 -15.29 -20.16 28.09
N LYS A 5 -15.02 -19.11 27.31
CA LYS A 5 -15.89 -18.70 26.22
C LYS A 5 -15.17 -19.08 24.93
N SER A 6 -15.69 -20.10 24.27
CA SER A 6 -15.30 -20.43 22.90
C SER A 6 -15.76 -19.27 22.01
N LEU A 7 -14.83 -18.39 21.65
CA LEU A 7 -14.93 -17.65 20.40
C LEU A 7 -14.72 -18.67 19.30
N ILE A 8 -15.76 -18.85 18.48
CA ILE A 8 -15.63 -19.52 17.20
C ILE A 8 -14.85 -18.52 16.36
N ALA A 9 -13.53 -18.67 16.30
CA ALA A 9 -12.75 -18.12 15.22
C ALA A 9 -13.33 -18.76 13.95
N LEU A 10 -14.10 -17.98 13.20
CA LEU A 10 -14.43 -18.34 11.83
C LEU A 10 -13.10 -18.22 11.08
N PRO A 11 -12.51 -19.32 10.59
CA PRO A 11 -11.31 -19.21 9.79
C PRO A 11 -11.68 -18.41 8.51
N MET A 12 -11.01 -17.28 8.29
CA MET A 12 -11.15 -16.45 7.07
C MET A 12 -10.82 -17.22 5.77
N SER A 13 -10.40 -18.48 5.86
CA SER A 13 -10.19 -19.41 4.74
C SER A 13 -11.43 -19.62 3.86
N ALA A 14 -12.63 -19.20 4.27
CA ALA A 14 -13.84 -19.24 3.46
C ALA A 14 -14.10 -17.96 2.63
N ALA A 15 -13.28 -16.90 2.81
CA ALA A 15 -13.38 -15.65 2.03
C ALA A 15 -12.82 -15.76 0.60
N LEU A 16 -12.02 -16.79 0.30
CA LEU A 16 -11.52 -17.06 -1.06
C LEU A 16 -12.59 -17.49 -2.08
N MET A 17 -13.88 -17.54 -1.70
CA MET A 17 -15.01 -17.78 -2.60
C MET A 17 -16.30 -17.04 -2.19
N LEU A 18 -16.18 -15.94 -1.44
CA LEU A 18 -17.30 -15.03 -1.24
C LEU A 18 -17.04 -13.80 -2.11
N PRO A 19 -17.99 -13.38 -2.97
CA PRO A 19 -17.94 -12.02 -3.46
C PRO A 19 -18.03 -11.15 -2.19
N THR A 20 -16.91 -10.53 -1.80
CA THR A 20 -17.00 -9.17 -1.25
C THR A 20 -17.94 -8.42 -2.17
N ALA A 21 -18.81 -7.58 -1.64
CA ALA A 21 -19.69 -6.76 -2.47
C ALA A 21 -18.82 -5.85 -3.34
N THR A 22 -18.27 -6.40 -4.42
CA THR A 22 -17.74 -5.68 -5.53
C THR A 22 -18.94 -4.92 -6.03
N VAL A 23 -18.81 -3.60 -6.06
CA VAL A 23 -19.65 -2.78 -6.92
C VAL A 23 -19.59 -3.45 -8.28
N THR A 24 -20.68 -4.09 -8.68
CA THR A 24 -20.74 -4.79 -9.96
C THR A 24 -20.81 -3.72 -11.03
N PHE A 25 -19.68 -3.42 -11.66
CA PHE A 25 -19.63 -2.57 -12.84
C PHE A 25 -20.43 -3.22 -13.97
N ALA A 26 -21.31 -2.45 -14.60
CA ALA A 26 -22.15 -2.94 -15.67
C ALA A 26 -21.31 -3.26 -16.92
N ASP A 27 -21.30 -4.53 -17.34
CA ASP A 27 -20.93 -4.91 -18.69
C ASP A 27 -22.06 -4.48 -19.66
N ASP A 28 -22.04 -3.24 -20.16
CA ASP A 28 -22.89 -2.86 -21.30
C ASP A 28 -22.11 -2.84 -22.62
N HIS A 29 -22.65 -3.56 -23.60
CA HIS A 29 -22.02 -3.88 -24.88
C HIS A 29 -22.19 -2.74 -25.90
N GLY A 30 -21.12 -1.97 -26.12
CA GLY A 30 -20.94 -1.13 -27.30
C GLY A 30 -20.11 -1.81 -28.39
N ASP A 31 -20.72 -2.08 -29.54
CA ASP A 31 -20.12 -2.71 -30.73
C ASP A 31 -19.05 -1.82 -31.40
N HIS A 32 -17.82 -1.79 -30.86
CA HIS A 32 -16.65 -1.18 -31.50
C HIS A 32 -15.34 -1.99 -31.26
N ASN A 33 -14.84 -2.63 -32.32
CA ASN A 33 -13.53 -3.28 -32.47
C ASN A 33 -13.20 -4.45 -31.50
N GLU A 34 -13.49 -5.68 -31.94
CA GLU A 34 -13.14 -7.00 -31.32
C GLU A 34 -11.62 -7.25 -31.03
N LYS A 35 -10.74 -6.24 -31.10
CA LYS A 35 -9.31 -6.38 -30.77
C LYS A 35 -8.83 -5.51 -29.62
N MET A 36 -9.66 -4.59 -29.11
CA MET A 36 -9.32 -3.72 -27.97
C MET A 36 -10.16 -4.00 -26.73
N SER A 37 -11.12 -4.93 -26.81
CA SER A 37 -11.94 -5.42 -25.69
C SER A 37 -11.18 -6.24 -24.64
N ASP A 38 -9.87 -6.45 -24.81
CA ASP A 38 -9.05 -7.30 -23.93
C ASP A 38 -8.17 -6.49 -22.93
N VAL A 39 -8.17 -5.15 -22.99
CA VAL A 39 -7.40 -4.33 -22.02
C VAL A 39 -8.25 -4.16 -20.76
N THR A 40 -7.81 -4.78 -19.67
CA THR A 40 -8.53 -4.79 -18.39
C THR A 40 -7.54 -4.66 -17.24
N VAL A 41 -8.02 -4.06 -16.14
CA VAL A 41 -7.33 -3.98 -14.85
C VAL A 41 -7.52 -5.23 -13.98
N SER A 42 -8.46 -6.09 -14.38
CA SER A 42 -8.91 -7.26 -13.63
C SER A 42 -8.64 -8.51 -14.43
N THR A 43 -7.64 -9.28 -13.97
CA THR A 43 -7.24 -10.60 -14.48
C THR A 43 -6.73 -11.42 -13.30
N PRO A 44 -6.73 -12.76 -13.35
CA PRO A 44 -6.21 -13.57 -12.24
C PRO A 44 -4.80 -13.18 -11.77
N ALA A 45 -3.92 -12.79 -12.70
CA ALA A 45 -2.59 -12.28 -12.36
C ALA A 45 -2.61 -10.88 -11.73
N ALA A 46 -3.41 -9.95 -12.28
CA ALA A 46 -3.56 -8.61 -11.71
C ALA A 46 -4.20 -8.64 -10.31
N ASP A 47 -5.12 -9.57 -10.06
CA ASP A 47 -5.76 -9.77 -8.75
C ASP A 47 -4.78 -10.36 -7.74
N LEU A 48 -3.91 -11.30 -8.16
CA LEU A 48 -2.80 -11.76 -7.33
C LEU A 48 -1.89 -10.58 -6.94
N ARG A 49 -1.52 -9.74 -7.92
CA ARG A 49 -0.70 -8.56 -7.65
C ARG A 49 -1.38 -7.63 -6.66
N ALA A 50 -2.66 -7.28 -6.87
CA ALA A 50 -3.40 -6.43 -5.96
C ALA A 50 -3.46 -7.00 -4.54
N THR A 51 -3.64 -8.33 -4.41
CA THR A 51 -3.64 -9.02 -3.10
C THR A 51 -2.27 -8.90 -2.40
N LEU A 52 -1.18 -9.12 -3.12
CA LEU A 52 0.17 -9.01 -2.56
C LEU A 52 0.53 -7.55 -2.25
N ASP A 53 0.20 -6.63 -3.14
CA ASP A 53 0.39 -5.20 -2.95
C ASP A 53 -0.33 -4.76 -1.66
N GLN A 54 -1.59 -5.19 -1.44
CA GLN A 54 -2.37 -4.89 -0.21
C GLN A 54 -1.66 -5.34 1.06
N SER A 55 -1.30 -6.62 1.14
CA SER A 55 -0.71 -7.14 2.37
C SER A 55 0.66 -6.54 2.63
N LEU A 56 1.49 -6.33 1.60
CA LEU A 56 2.83 -5.78 1.77
C LEU A 56 2.81 -4.28 2.10
N SER A 57 1.97 -3.49 1.44
CA SER A 57 1.86 -2.04 1.69
C SER A 57 1.27 -1.74 3.08
N GLU A 58 0.24 -2.49 3.48
CA GLU A 58 -0.33 -2.42 4.83
C GLU A 58 0.70 -2.84 5.89
N HIS A 59 1.53 -3.87 5.61
CA HIS A 59 2.62 -4.28 6.51
C HIS A 59 3.58 -3.13 6.80
N ALA A 60 4.03 -2.41 5.75
CA ALA A 60 4.95 -1.29 5.91
C ALA A 60 4.35 -0.20 6.82
N TYR A 61 3.09 0.16 6.60
CA TYR A 61 2.37 1.12 7.44
C TYR A 61 2.26 0.64 8.89
N LEU A 62 1.72 -0.57 9.11
CA LEU A 62 1.50 -1.12 10.45
C LEU A 62 2.81 -1.34 11.22
N ALA A 63 3.90 -1.69 10.54
CA ALA A 63 5.21 -1.84 11.15
C ALA A 63 5.70 -0.50 11.73
N VAL A 64 5.70 0.58 10.94
CA VAL A 64 6.12 1.91 11.42
C VAL A 64 5.23 2.39 12.56
N VAL A 65 3.90 2.30 12.42
CA VAL A 65 2.96 2.71 13.46
C VAL A 65 3.19 1.91 14.75
N THR A 66 3.34 0.59 14.65
CA THR A 66 3.61 -0.27 15.83
C THR A 66 4.94 0.10 16.51
N MET A 67 5.98 0.42 15.73
CA MET A 67 7.26 0.88 16.27
C MET A 67 7.11 2.22 17.02
N GLN A 68 6.36 3.18 16.46
CA GLN A 68 6.04 4.46 17.10
C GLN A 68 5.26 4.25 18.41
N LYS A 69 4.19 3.46 18.39
CA LYS A 69 3.42 3.12 19.59
C LYS A 69 4.27 2.42 20.65
N GLY A 70 5.21 1.59 20.21
CA GLY A 70 6.16 0.88 21.08
C GLY A 70 7.10 1.81 21.84
N ILE A 71 7.72 2.78 21.16
CA ILE A 71 8.63 3.75 21.81
C ILE A 71 7.88 4.75 22.70
N GLU A 72 6.66 5.14 22.32
CA GLU A 72 5.80 6.01 23.12
C GLU A 72 5.27 5.31 24.39
N GLY A 73 5.23 3.98 24.39
CA GLY A 73 4.49 3.22 25.40
C GLY A 73 2.99 3.50 25.35
N ALA A 74 2.45 3.69 24.14
CA ALA A 74 1.06 4.07 23.92
C ALA A 74 0.09 2.96 24.35
N GLU A 75 -1.11 3.36 24.82
CA GLU A 75 -2.11 2.41 25.31
C GLU A 75 -2.63 1.46 24.22
N ASP A 76 -2.53 1.87 22.95
CA ASP A 76 -2.97 1.12 21.78
C ASP A 76 -1.89 0.22 21.16
N PHE A 77 -0.69 0.13 21.76
CA PHE A 77 0.42 -0.68 21.23
C PHE A 77 0.04 -2.15 20.99
N ASP A 78 -0.65 -2.79 21.94
CA ASP A 78 -1.02 -4.20 21.82
C ASP A 78 -2.00 -4.43 20.65
N ALA A 79 -2.89 -3.48 20.38
CA ALA A 79 -3.83 -3.54 19.25
C ALA A 79 -3.12 -3.29 17.91
N ALA A 80 -2.18 -2.34 17.85
CA ALA A 80 -1.32 -2.12 16.68
C ALA A 80 -0.51 -3.37 16.33
N ALA A 81 0.11 -4.01 17.34
CA ALA A 81 0.85 -5.25 17.18
C ALA A 81 -0.05 -6.42 16.74
N ALA A 82 -1.28 -6.50 17.26
CA ALA A 82 -2.26 -7.49 16.83
C ALA A 82 -2.71 -7.27 15.37
N ALA A 83 -2.85 -6.02 14.93
CA ALA A 83 -3.15 -5.67 13.54
C ALA A 83 -2.01 -6.11 12.60
N LEU A 84 -0.75 -5.84 12.97
CA LEU A 84 0.44 -6.26 12.23
C LEU A 84 0.57 -7.80 12.13
N GLU A 85 0.23 -8.51 13.21
CA GLU A 85 0.14 -9.97 13.22
C GLU A 85 -1.00 -10.48 12.33
N GLY A 86 -2.17 -9.83 12.37
CA GLY A 86 -3.28 -10.12 11.46
C GLY A 86 -2.89 -9.98 9.99
N ASN A 87 -2.14 -8.93 9.65
CA ASN A 87 -1.57 -8.75 8.31
C ASN A 87 -0.60 -9.89 7.92
N THR A 88 0.25 -10.34 8.86
CA THR A 88 1.14 -11.51 8.65
C THR A 88 0.35 -12.77 8.32
N GLN A 89 -0.79 -12.98 8.97
CA GLN A 89 -1.67 -14.13 8.70
C GLN A 89 -2.33 -14.03 7.32
N ASP A 90 -2.74 -12.85 6.90
CA ASP A 90 -3.32 -12.62 5.56
C ASP A 90 -2.29 -12.88 4.46
N LEU A 91 -1.07 -12.37 4.60
CA LEU A 91 0.02 -12.63 3.67
C LEU A 91 0.39 -14.12 3.62
N THR A 92 0.45 -14.77 4.78
CA THR A 92 0.68 -16.22 4.88
C THR A 92 -0.42 -17.01 4.16
N ALA A 93 -1.68 -16.62 4.30
CA ALA A 93 -2.80 -17.25 3.60
C ALA A 93 -2.70 -17.06 2.08
N ALA A 94 -2.29 -15.87 1.61
CA ALA A 94 -2.05 -15.61 0.20
C ALA A 94 -0.96 -16.53 -0.38
N ILE A 95 0.17 -16.67 0.32
CA ILE A 95 1.26 -17.59 -0.08
C ILE A 95 0.80 -19.05 -0.06
N ALA A 96 0.11 -19.48 1.00
CA ALA A 96 -0.41 -20.84 1.13
C ALA A 96 -1.40 -21.20 0.01
N SER A 97 -2.20 -20.24 -0.48
CA SER A 97 -3.13 -20.46 -1.59
C SER A 97 -2.43 -20.89 -2.89
N VAL A 98 -1.17 -20.46 -3.09
CA VAL A 98 -0.37 -20.76 -4.28
C VAL A 98 0.51 -21.99 -4.05
N TYR A 99 1.23 -22.04 -2.93
CA TYR A 99 2.31 -23.00 -2.66
C TYR A 99 1.92 -24.14 -1.70
N GLY A 100 0.75 -24.06 -1.06
CA GLY A 100 0.25 -25.02 -0.07
C GLY A 100 0.60 -24.65 1.38
N ASP A 101 -0.12 -25.29 2.32
CA ASP A 101 -0.07 -24.97 3.75
C ASP A 101 1.34 -25.11 4.35
N GLU A 102 2.13 -26.11 3.94
CA GLU A 102 3.49 -26.29 4.44
C GLU A 102 4.43 -25.17 4.02
N ALA A 103 4.25 -24.61 2.81
CA ALA A 103 5.02 -23.46 2.34
C ALA A 103 4.59 -22.18 3.06
N GLY A 104 3.27 -22.01 3.26
CA GLY A 104 2.73 -20.91 4.08
C GLY A 104 3.32 -20.88 5.48
N GLN A 105 3.38 -22.02 6.18
CA GLN A 105 3.97 -22.09 7.53
C GLN A 105 5.48 -21.79 7.56
N GLN A 106 6.21 -22.18 6.52
CA GLN A 106 7.64 -21.82 6.41
C GLN A 106 7.82 -20.33 6.19
N PHE A 107 7.00 -19.74 5.30
CA PHE A 107 6.97 -18.31 5.07
C PHE A 107 6.65 -17.55 6.37
N GLU A 108 5.57 -17.92 7.07
CA GLU A 108 5.14 -17.33 8.34
C GLU A 108 6.27 -17.34 9.37
N SER A 109 6.94 -18.49 9.54
CA SER A 109 8.04 -18.60 10.49
C SER A 109 9.19 -17.64 10.19
N MET A 110 9.59 -17.48 8.92
CA MET A 110 10.67 -16.56 8.56
C MET A 110 10.20 -15.09 8.66
N TRP A 111 8.98 -14.81 8.22
CA TRP A 111 8.38 -13.47 8.25
C TRP A 111 8.19 -12.94 9.67
N SER A 112 7.71 -13.78 10.61
CA SER A 112 7.55 -13.33 11.99
C SER A 112 8.88 -13.02 12.69
N GLU A 113 10.00 -13.62 12.25
CA GLU A 113 11.33 -13.36 12.83
C GLU A 113 11.78 -11.91 12.59
N HIS A 114 11.58 -11.35 11.40
CA HIS A 114 12.05 -9.99 11.11
C HIS A 114 11.28 -8.94 11.92
N ILE A 115 9.98 -9.16 12.14
CA ILE A 115 9.16 -8.31 13.00
C ILE A 115 9.74 -8.31 14.43
N GLY A 116 10.17 -9.47 14.92
CA GLY A 116 10.86 -9.60 16.21
C GLY A 116 12.13 -8.75 16.29
N TYR A 117 12.93 -8.69 15.23
CA TYR A 117 14.15 -7.87 15.22
C TYR A 117 13.87 -6.36 15.22
N PHE A 118 12.79 -5.90 14.58
CA PHE A 118 12.34 -4.51 14.72
C PHE A 118 11.87 -4.20 16.14
N VAL A 119 11.15 -5.12 16.79
CA VAL A 119 10.76 -4.97 18.20
C VAL A 119 11.98 -4.89 19.11
N ASP A 120 13.01 -5.70 18.87
CA ASP A 120 14.26 -5.65 19.63
C ASP A 120 15.00 -4.32 19.40
N TYR A 121 14.99 -3.80 18.17
CA TYR A 121 15.54 -2.47 17.87
C TYR A 121 14.82 -1.35 18.65
N VAL A 122 13.48 -1.34 18.65
CA VAL A 122 12.69 -0.35 19.41
C VAL A 122 12.98 -0.42 20.91
N LYS A 123 13.04 -1.63 21.48
CA LYS A 123 13.38 -1.82 22.90
C LYS A 123 14.79 -1.33 23.22
N ALA A 124 15.76 -1.64 22.38
CA ALA A 124 17.14 -1.20 22.56
C ALA A 124 17.25 0.33 22.49
N THR A 125 16.52 0.97 21.58
CA THR A 125 16.41 2.44 21.53
C THR A 125 15.81 3.00 22.83
N ALA A 126 14.71 2.43 23.33
CA ALA A 126 14.08 2.85 24.58
C ALA A 126 15.00 2.69 25.81
N GLU A 127 15.91 1.72 25.78
CA GLU A 127 16.88 1.45 26.85
C GLU A 127 18.20 2.21 26.68
N GLU A 128 18.34 3.05 25.65
CA GLU A 128 19.60 3.70 25.24
C GLU A 128 20.75 2.68 25.02
N ASP A 129 20.43 1.46 24.58
CA ASP A 129 21.36 0.35 24.35
C ASP A 129 21.83 0.29 22.90
N GLU A 130 22.87 1.04 22.57
CA GLU A 130 23.50 1.03 21.24
C GLU A 130 23.99 -0.37 20.82
N ALA A 131 24.44 -1.21 21.75
CA ALA A 131 24.87 -2.57 21.41
C ALA A 131 23.68 -3.44 21.01
N GLY A 132 22.55 -3.28 21.69
CA GLY A 132 21.28 -3.92 21.34
C GLY A 132 20.74 -3.47 19.99
N ARG A 133 20.84 -2.16 19.67
CA ARG A 133 20.47 -1.62 18.34
C ARG A 133 21.33 -2.23 17.24
N GLU A 134 22.66 -2.28 17.42
CA GLU A 134 23.58 -2.91 16.47
C GLU A 134 23.30 -4.42 16.31
N GLU A 135 22.97 -5.13 17.39
CA GLU A 135 22.61 -6.55 17.36
C GLU A 135 21.32 -6.79 16.56
N ALA A 136 20.28 -5.99 16.79
CA ALA A 136 19.02 -6.07 16.05
C ALA A 136 19.23 -5.81 14.54
N LEU A 137 20.02 -4.79 14.18
CA LEU A 137 20.38 -4.51 12.77
C LEU A 137 21.19 -5.66 12.15
N SER A 138 22.10 -6.27 12.91
CA SER A 138 22.85 -7.44 12.43
C SER A 138 21.94 -8.65 12.21
N ASN A 139 20.91 -8.83 13.03
CA ASN A 139 19.94 -9.91 12.84
C ASN A 139 19.06 -9.67 11.61
N LEU A 140 18.64 -8.42 11.36
CA LEU A 140 17.95 -8.03 10.12
C LEU A 140 18.83 -8.27 8.87
N ASP A 141 20.14 -8.02 8.96
CA ASP A 141 21.11 -8.28 7.88
C ASP A 141 21.22 -9.78 7.55
N ASN A 142 21.28 -10.63 8.59
CA ASN A 142 21.26 -12.09 8.42
C ASN A 142 19.92 -12.58 7.84
N TYR A 143 18.79 -12.08 8.37
CA TYR A 143 17.45 -12.38 7.85
C TYR A 143 17.34 -12.04 6.37
N ARG A 144 17.81 -10.86 5.97
CA ARG A 144 17.84 -10.42 4.56
C ARG A 144 18.52 -11.46 3.67
N GLU A 145 19.69 -11.97 4.08
CA GLU A 145 20.42 -12.99 3.30
C GLU A 145 19.61 -14.30 3.21
N ASP A 146 19.15 -14.82 4.35
CA ASP A 146 18.45 -16.10 4.44
C ASP A 146 17.09 -16.07 3.71
N PHE A 147 16.32 -15.01 3.89
CA PHE A 147 15.00 -14.84 3.27
C PHE A 147 15.11 -14.66 1.76
N SER A 148 16.14 -13.95 1.29
CA SER A 148 16.39 -13.80 -0.15
C SER A 148 16.72 -15.13 -0.82
N MET A 149 17.56 -15.96 -0.19
CA MET A 149 17.87 -17.31 -0.68
C MET A 149 16.64 -18.23 -0.67
N PHE A 150 15.81 -18.09 0.37
CA PHE A 150 14.53 -18.82 0.48
C PHE A 150 13.61 -18.49 -0.69
N LEU A 151 13.39 -17.20 -0.99
CA LEU A 151 12.53 -16.74 -2.08
C LEU A 151 13.10 -17.10 -3.47
N GLU A 152 14.41 -16.98 -3.68
CA GLU A 152 15.05 -17.44 -4.92
C GLU A 152 14.80 -18.93 -5.16
N THR A 153 14.98 -19.75 -4.13
CA THR A 153 14.72 -21.20 -4.20
C THR A 153 13.24 -21.49 -4.45
N ALA A 154 12.33 -20.82 -3.73
CA ALA A 154 10.89 -21.03 -3.83
C ALA A 154 10.33 -20.67 -5.22
N THR A 155 10.92 -19.67 -5.87
CA THR A 155 10.49 -19.18 -7.20
C THR A 155 11.20 -19.86 -8.37
N ASP A 156 11.98 -20.92 -8.12
CA ASP A 156 12.89 -21.57 -9.07
C ASP A 156 13.79 -20.56 -9.81
N GLU A 157 14.52 -19.72 -9.05
CA GLU A 157 15.50 -18.73 -9.54
C GLU A 157 14.88 -17.59 -10.40
N ARG A 158 13.56 -17.39 -10.36
CA ARG A 158 12.91 -16.25 -11.05
C ARG A 158 13.17 -14.92 -10.36
N LEU A 159 13.41 -14.94 -9.05
CA LEU A 159 13.84 -13.78 -8.27
C LEU A 159 15.28 -14.04 -7.81
N GLU A 160 16.23 -13.23 -8.28
CA GLU A 160 17.63 -13.37 -7.87
C GLU A 160 17.81 -12.93 -6.41
N ALA A 161 18.47 -13.77 -5.60
CA ALA A 161 18.66 -13.50 -4.18
C ALA A 161 19.41 -12.18 -3.91
N SER A 162 20.35 -11.78 -4.79
CA SER A 162 21.04 -10.50 -4.63
C SER A 162 20.12 -9.29 -4.82
N ALA A 163 19.20 -9.35 -5.78
CA ALA A 163 18.23 -8.26 -6.01
C ALA A 163 17.20 -8.18 -4.88
N LEU A 164 16.75 -9.33 -4.38
CA LEU A 164 15.88 -9.43 -3.20
C LEU A 164 16.57 -8.85 -1.97
N ALA A 165 17.83 -9.17 -1.73
CA ALA A 165 18.59 -8.66 -0.60
C ALA A 165 18.74 -7.14 -0.65
N GLU A 166 19.04 -6.57 -1.83
CA GLU A 166 19.12 -5.12 -2.02
C GLU A 166 17.77 -4.42 -1.74
N GLY A 167 16.67 -4.98 -2.23
CA GLY A 167 15.31 -4.48 -1.95
C GLY A 167 14.98 -4.56 -0.46
N LEU A 168 15.18 -5.71 0.19
CA LEU A 168 14.95 -5.87 1.62
C LEU A 168 15.81 -4.89 2.46
N GLN A 169 17.07 -4.67 2.08
CA GLN A 169 17.91 -3.68 2.76
C GLN A 169 17.34 -2.26 2.64
N MET A 170 16.85 -1.89 1.46
CA MET A 170 16.21 -0.59 1.25
C MET A 170 14.96 -0.45 2.13
N HIS A 171 14.14 -1.50 2.21
CA HIS A 171 12.95 -1.50 3.05
C HIS A 171 13.29 -1.37 4.54
N VAL A 172 14.27 -2.14 5.03
CA VAL A 172 14.79 -2.02 6.41
C VAL A 172 15.25 -0.59 6.70
N ASN A 173 16.01 0.02 5.78
CA ASN A 173 16.48 1.39 5.94
C ASN A 173 15.32 2.41 5.98
N GLN A 174 14.23 2.17 5.25
CA GLN A 174 13.06 3.03 5.27
C GLN A 174 12.29 2.91 6.59
N LEU A 175 12.07 1.69 7.09
CA LEU A 175 11.37 1.47 8.37
C LEU A 175 12.18 1.99 9.56
N VAL A 176 13.47 1.64 9.64
CA VAL A 176 14.37 2.17 10.67
C VAL A 176 14.49 3.69 10.55
N GLY A 177 14.61 4.22 9.34
CA GLY A 177 14.65 5.66 9.10
C GLY A 177 13.39 6.38 9.53
N ALA A 178 12.20 5.83 9.22
CA ALA A 178 10.92 6.41 9.67
C ALA A 178 10.86 6.46 11.20
N PHE A 179 11.28 5.39 11.88
CA PHE A 179 11.31 5.31 13.33
C PHE A 179 12.35 6.24 13.98
N ASP A 180 13.59 6.23 13.51
CA ASP A 180 14.67 7.05 14.09
C ASP A 180 14.35 8.55 13.92
N ASN A 181 13.87 8.98 12.74
CA ASN A 181 13.46 10.39 12.55
C ASN A 181 12.27 10.77 13.42
N TYR A 182 11.34 9.83 13.66
CA TYR A 182 10.22 10.06 14.58
C TYR A 182 10.70 10.27 16.02
N GLU A 183 11.61 9.42 16.50
CA GLU A 183 12.20 9.52 17.85
C GLU A 183 13.03 10.80 18.02
N GLU A 184 13.73 11.23 16.97
CA GLU A 184 14.50 12.47 16.95
C GLU A 184 13.63 13.74 16.81
N GLY A 185 12.33 13.60 16.55
CA GLY A 185 11.37 14.68 16.34
C GLY A 185 11.45 15.33 14.95
N ASP A 186 12.13 14.70 13.99
CA ASP A 186 12.12 15.08 12.57
C ASP A 186 10.91 14.42 11.88
N PHE A 187 9.71 14.87 12.25
CA PHE A 187 8.47 14.27 11.77
C PHE A 187 8.29 14.37 10.25
N ASP A 188 8.76 15.45 9.62
CA ASP A 188 8.69 15.60 8.17
C ASP A 188 9.40 14.44 7.45
N GLU A 189 10.62 14.13 7.87
CA GLU A 189 11.39 13.01 7.31
C GLU A 189 10.78 11.66 7.73
N ALA A 190 10.28 11.54 8.96
CA ALA A 190 9.61 10.32 9.44
C ALA A 190 8.40 9.95 8.57
N TYR A 191 7.52 10.90 8.29
CA TYR A 191 6.34 10.69 7.43
C TYR A 191 6.73 10.48 5.97
N GLN A 192 7.76 11.17 5.45
CA GLN A 192 8.27 10.87 4.11
C GLN A 192 8.80 9.43 4.01
N LYS A 193 9.53 8.95 5.01
CA LYS A 193 10.03 7.57 5.07
C LYS A 193 8.91 6.55 5.21
N LEU A 194 7.87 6.85 5.99
CA LEU A 194 6.65 6.03 6.04
C LEU A 194 6.03 5.87 4.65
N ARG A 195 5.71 6.98 3.98
CA ARG A 195 5.09 6.96 2.64
C ARG A 195 5.94 6.21 1.61
N THR A 196 7.24 6.50 1.56
CA THR A 196 8.16 5.80 0.63
C THR A 196 8.35 4.32 0.98
N SER A 197 8.17 3.90 2.24
CA SER A 197 8.20 2.49 2.63
C SER A 197 6.96 1.73 2.12
N ILE A 198 5.78 2.39 2.12
CA ILE A 198 4.53 1.86 1.58
C ILE A 198 4.65 1.72 0.06
N ASP A 199 5.08 2.79 -0.63
CA ASP A 199 5.29 2.80 -2.09
C ASP A 199 6.22 1.68 -2.55
N HIS A 200 7.34 1.49 -1.85
CA HIS A 200 8.33 0.48 -2.18
C HIS A 200 7.74 -0.95 -2.24
N MET A 201 6.72 -1.24 -1.43
CA MET A 201 6.09 -2.56 -1.38
C MET A 201 5.31 -2.93 -2.66
N TYR A 202 4.85 -1.95 -3.44
CA TYR A 202 4.23 -2.21 -4.74
C TYR A 202 5.23 -2.76 -5.77
N GLY A 203 6.50 -2.35 -5.68
CA GLY A 203 7.57 -2.95 -6.48
C GLY A 203 7.81 -4.42 -6.12
N VAL A 204 7.76 -4.73 -4.83
CA VAL A 204 7.90 -6.10 -4.31
C VAL A 204 6.72 -6.97 -4.74
N GLY A 205 5.49 -6.48 -4.59
CA GLY A 205 4.29 -7.19 -5.02
C GLY A 205 4.23 -7.42 -6.52
N LYS A 206 4.66 -6.46 -7.35
CA LYS A 206 4.86 -6.65 -8.80
C LYS A 206 5.89 -7.74 -9.11
N GLY A 207 7.04 -7.76 -8.42
CA GLY A 207 8.07 -8.78 -8.61
C GLY A 207 7.59 -10.19 -8.23
N LEU A 208 7.00 -10.34 -7.05
CA LEU A 208 6.48 -11.61 -6.55
C LEU A 208 5.33 -12.15 -7.42
N SER A 209 4.35 -11.31 -7.76
CA SER A 209 3.25 -11.71 -8.63
C SER A 209 3.74 -12.15 -10.01
N THR A 210 4.73 -11.46 -10.59
CA THR A 210 5.35 -11.86 -11.86
C THR A 210 6.02 -13.23 -11.75
N ALA A 211 6.83 -13.45 -10.71
CA ALA A 211 7.51 -14.72 -10.50
C ALA A 211 6.52 -15.89 -10.29
N ILE A 212 5.47 -15.67 -9.50
CA ILE A 212 4.43 -16.67 -9.22
C ILE A 212 3.64 -17.02 -10.49
N THR A 213 3.21 -16.00 -11.25
CA THR A 213 2.43 -16.21 -12.48
C THR A 213 3.26 -16.88 -13.57
N ASP A 214 4.56 -16.60 -13.65
CA ASP A 214 5.51 -17.30 -14.52
C ASP A 214 5.79 -18.75 -14.08
N GLN A 215 5.64 -19.07 -12.78
CA GLN A 215 5.80 -20.43 -12.26
C GLN A 215 4.53 -21.27 -12.45
N PHE A 216 3.36 -20.64 -12.36
CA PHE A 216 2.06 -21.31 -12.45
C PHE A 216 1.14 -20.67 -13.52
N PRO A 217 1.54 -20.60 -14.79
CA PRO A 217 0.79 -19.87 -15.81
C PRO A 217 -0.64 -20.38 -15.99
N ASP A 218 -0.86 -21.70 -15.86
CA ASP A 218 -2.20 -22.29 -15.96
C ASP A 218 -3.13 -21.91 -14.79
N LYS A 219 -2.60 -21.63 -13.58
CA LYS A 219 -3.39 -21.19 -12.43
C LYS A 219 -3.91 -19.76 -12.61
N PHE A 220 -3.21 -18.96 -13.39
CA PHE A 220 -3.52 -17.54 -13.64
C PHE A 220 -3.93 -17.28 -15.08
N GLU A 221 -4.43 -18.30 -15.77
CA GLU A 221 -4.99 -18.21 -17.12
C GLU A 221 -4.02 -17.59 -18.16
N ASN A 222 -2.71 -17.72 -17.95
CA ASN A 222 -1.65 -17.10 -18.75
C ASN A 222 -1.77 -15.56 -18.84
N THR A 223 -2.39 -14.92 -17.84
CA THR A 223 -2.46 -13.47 -17.71
C THR A 223 -1.18 -12.92 -17.07
N ASN A 224 -0.90 -11.63 -17.31
CA ASN A 224 0.34 -10.98 -16.88
C ASN A 224 0.02 -9.91 -15.81
N PRO A 225 0.67 -9.91 -14.63
CA PRO A 225 0.43 -8.93 -13.58
C PRO A 225 1.11 -7.56 -13.84
N ALA A 226 1.99 -7.49 -14.84
CA ALA A 226 2.80 -6.33 -15.18
C ALA A 226 2.38 -5.70 -16.51
N THR A 227 1.07 -5.47 -16.69
CA THR A 227 0.52 -4.70 -17.81
C THR A 227 0.36 -3.23 -17.42
N PRO A 228 0.31 -2.28 -18.39
CA PRO A 228 0.04 -0.88 -18.06
C PRO A 228 -1.31 -0.66 -17.33
N ALA A 229 -2.33 -1.46 -17.64
CA ALA A 229 -3.61 -1.41 -16.92
C ALA A 229 -3.48 -1.90 -15.47
N ALA A 230 -2.73 -2.97 -15.22
CA ALA A 230 -2.42 -3.44 -13.87
C ALA A 230 -1.53 -2.45 -13.10
N ASP A 231 -0.63 -1.75 -13.79
CA ASP A 231 0.17 -0.66 -13.20
C ASP A 231 -0.72 0.51 -12.77
N LEU A 232 -1.67 0.96 -13.59
CA LEU A 232 -2.63 2.00 -13.17
C LEU A 232 -3.45 1.56 -11.95
N ARG A 233 -3.94 0.32 -11.93
CA ARG A 233 -4.68 -0.22 -10.76
C ARG A 233 -3.82 -0.21 -9.51
N ALA A 234 -2.56 -0.63 -9.61
CA ALA A 234 -1.63 -0.61 -8.49
C ALA A 234 -1.36 0.82 -7.99
N ASP A 235 -1.12 1.78 -8.89
CA ASP A 235 -0.91 3.19 -8.53
C ASP A 235 -2.13 3.79 -7.81
N LEU A 236 -3.35 3.53 -8.30
CA LEU A 236 -4.56 4.02 -7.66
C LEU A 236 -4.86 3.29 -6.35
N ASN A 237 -4.61 1.98 -6.27
CA ASN A 237 -4.69 1.23 -5.02
C ASN A 237 -3.73 1.81 -3.98
N HIS A 238 -2.50 2.16 -4.37
CA HIS A 238 -1.52 2.84 -3.53
C HIS A 238 -2.07 4.13 -2.97
N LEU A 239 -2.40 5.07 -3.85
CA LEU A 239 -2.76 6.42 -3.40
C LEU A 239 -4.04 6.40 -2.55
N LEU A 240 -5.03 5.59 -2.91
CA LEU A 240 -6.29 5.50 -2.15
C LEU A 240 -6.13 4.77 -0.82
N SER A 241 -5.39 3.65 -0.76
CA SER A 241 -5.18 2.92 0.51
C SER A 241 -4.28 3.69 1.48
N GLU A 242 -3.23 4.35 0.97
CA GLU A 242 -2.40 5.27 1.74
C GLU A 242 -3.24 6.44 2.29
N HIS A 243 -4.16 7.00 1.48
CA HIS A 243 -5.09 8.04 1.94
C HIS A 243 -5.90 7.59 3.16
N ALA A 244 -6.50 6.40 3.11
CA ALA A 244 -7.28 5.87 4.23
C ALA A 244 -6.43 5.73 5.50
N ALA A 245 -5.21 5.22 5.37
CA ALA A 245 -4.29 5.02 6.50
C ALA A 245 -3.83 6.36 7.12
N LEU A 246 -3.47 7.33 6.27
CA LEU A 246 -3.05 8.66 6.69
C LEU A 246 -4.21 9.48 7.26
N ALA A 247 -5.43 9.31 6.75
CA ALA A 247 -6.62 9.95 7.29
C ALA A 247 -6.91 9.49 8.71
N VAL A 248 -6.97 8.17 8.97
CA VAL A 248 -7.14 7.65 10.34
C VAL A 248 -6.00 8.13 11.25
N LEU A 249 -4.76 8.07 10.78
CA LEU A 249 -3.60 8.51 11.56
C LEU A 249 -3.70 9.99 11.92
N ALA A 250 -3.99 10.87 10.95
CA ALA A 250 -4.16 12.30 11.21
C ALA A 250 -5.34 12.58 12.14
N MET A 251 -6.45 11.85 12.02
CA MET A 251 -7.60 11.97 12.94
C MET A 251 -7.21 11.59 14.37
N GLN A 252 -6.51 10.47 14.57
CA GLN A 252 -6.01 10.03 15.88
C GLN A 252 -5.04 11.07 16.47
N LYS A 253 -4.05 11.50 15.69
CA LYS A 253 -3.07 12.54 16.10
C LYS A 253 -3.73 13.86 16.47
N GLY A 254 -4.75 14.27 15.71
CA GLY A 254 -5.55 15.46 16.00
C GLY A 254 -6.36 15.31 17.28
N GLY A 255 -6.99 14.16 17.48
CA GLY A 255 -7.73 13.83 18.71
C GLY A 255 -6.86 13.81 19.96
N ASP A 256 -5.63 13.30 19.84
CA ASP A 256 -4.65 13.26 20.94
C ASP A 256 -3.98 14.62 21.21
N GLY A 257 -4.08 15.56 20.26
CA GLY A 257 -3.30 16.80 20.28
C GLY A 257 -1.79 16.53 20.19
N ALA A 258 -1.41 15.51 19.41
CA ALA A 258 -0.03 15.07 19.25
C ALA A 258 0.83 16.15 18.58
N GLU A 259 2.13 16.23 18.93
CA GLU A 259 3.00 17.29 18.41
C GLU A 259 3.26 17.18 16.90
N ASP A 260 3.08 15.99 16.36
CA ASP A 260 3.30 15.64 14.95
C ASP A 260 2.00 15.66 14.11
N PHE A 261 0.89 16.16 14.67
CA PHE A 261 -0.40 16.25 13.96
C PHE A 261 -0.29 17.00 12.62
N GLU A 262 0.38 18.15 12.60
CA GLU A 262 0.54 18.94 11.37
C GLU A 262 1.38 18.20 10.32
N ASN A 263 2.35 17.38 10.73
CA ASN A 263 3.16 16.57 9.83
C ASN A 263 2.35 15.38 9.28
N ALA A 264 1.50 14.75 10.08
CA ALA A 264 0.57 13.71 9.64
C ALA A 264 -0.45 14.28 8.63
N ALA A 265 -1.02 15.46 8.92
CA ALA A 265 -1.92 16.16 8.02
C ALA A 265 -1.23 16.59 6.71
N ALA A 266 0.04 17.03 6.78
CA ALA A 266 0.84 17.32 5.60
C ALA A 266 1.11 16.07 4.75
N ALA A 267 1.36 14.91 5.38
CA ALA A 267 1.50 13.64 4.67
C ALA A 267 0.21 13.27 3.90
N LEU A 268 -0.96 13.45 4.53
CA LEU A 268 -2.26 13.27 3.89
C LEU A 268 -2.48 14.26 2.73
N SER A 269 -2.08 15.52 2.90
CA SER A 269 -2.14 16.53 1.84
C SER A 269 -1.24 16.18 0.65
N ASN A 270 -0.01 15.72 0.91
CA ASN A 270 0.90 15.29 -0.15
C ASN A 270 0.34 14.09 -0.92
N ASN A 271 -0.36 13.17 -0.25
CA ASN A 271 -1.08 12.08 -0.91
C ASN A 271 -2.21 12.59 -1.83
N THR A 272 -2.96 13.62 -1.41
CA THR A 272 -3.94 14.30 -2.27
C THR A 272 -3.31 14.92 -3.51
N GLU A 273 -2.13 15.54 -3.39
CA GLU A 273 -1.38 16.08 -4.52
C GLU A 273 -0.97 14.97 -5.50
N ASP A 274 -0.44 13.84 -4.99
CA ASP A 274 -0.04 12.69 -5.79
C ASP A 274 -1.24 12.06 -6.52
N LEU A 275 -2.38 11.90 -5.84
CA LEU A 275 -3.62 11.40 -6.43
C LEU A 275 -4.15 12.34 -7.53
N SER A 276 -4.15 13.65 -7.28
CA SER A 276 -4.57 14.66 -8.26
C SER A 276 -3.64 14.68 -9.48
N ALA A 277 -2.35 14.47 -9.28
CA ALA A 277 -1.39 14.35 -10.36
C ALA A 277 -1.56 13.04 -11.16
N ALA A 278 -1.97 11.93 -10.53
CA ALA A 278 -2.37 10.72 -11.24
C ALA A 278 -3.58 10.98 -12.17
N ILE A 279 -4.62 11.67 -11.70
CA ILE A 279 -5.77 12.08 -12.52
C ILE A 279 -5.35 13.04 -13.64
N THR A 280 -4.51 14.02 -13.33
CA THR A 280 -3.95 14.99 -14.30
C THR A 280 -3.23 14.29 -15.44
N SER A 281 -2.51 13.21 -15.15
CA SER A 281 -1.73 12.47 -16.16
C SER A 281 -2.59 11.84 -17.26
N VAL A 282 -3.87 11.58 -16.96
CA VAL A 282 -4.86 10.95 -17.85
C VAL A 282 -5.76 12.00 -18.50
N TYR A 283 -6.32 12.92 -17.71
CA TYR A 283 -7.38 13.85 -18.15
C TYR A 283 -6.91 15.30 -18.35
N GLY A 284 -5.65 15.61 -18.00
CA GLY A 284 -5.06 16.93 -18.11
C GLY A 284 -5.31 17.83 -16.90
N GLU A 285 -4.64 18.98 -16.93
CA GLU A 285 -4.52 19.94 -15.81
C GLU A 285 -5.87 20.43 -15.27
N GLU A 286 -6.82 20.76 -16.16
CA GLU A 286 -8.13 21.30 -15.75
C GLU A 286 -8.95 20.25 -14.97
N ALA A 287 -8.89 18.99 -15.40
CA ALA A 287 -9.59 17.89 -14.71
C ALA A 287 -8.90 17.55 -13.38
N GLY A 288 -7.56 17.56 -13.34
CA GLY A 288 -6.78 17.37 -12.13
C GLY A 288 -7.12 18.39 -11.04
N GLN A 289 -7.15 19.69 -11.39
CA GLN A 289 -7.50 20.75 -10.46
C GLN A 289 -8.94 20.64 -9.95
N GLN A 290 -9.89 20.27 -10.82
CA GLN A 290 -11.27 20.06 -10.39
C GLN A 290 -11.40 18.86 -9.43
N PHE A 291 -10.67 17.78 -9.70
CA PHE A 291 -10.60 16.62 -8.80
C PHE A 291 -10.00 17.03 -7.44
N GLU A 292 -8.87 17.74 -7.44
CA GLU A 292 -8.20 18.20 -6.22
C GLU A 292 -9.09 19.11 -5.37
N GLU A 293 -9.82 20.04 -5.99
CA GLU A 293 -10.75 20.93 -5.30
C GLU A 293 -11.85 20.14 -4.59
N MET A 294 -12.51 19.21 -5.28
CA MET A 294 -13.57 18.39 -4.67
C MET A 294 -13.00 17.44 -3.61
N TRP A 295 -11.88 16.78 -3.88
CA TRP A 295 -11.24 15.84 -2.98
C TRP A 295 -10.70 16.50 -1.69
N SER A 296 -10.27 17.75 -1.76
CA SER A 296 -9.76 18.43 -0.56
C SER A 296 -10.86 18.79 0.45
N GLU A 297 -12.11 18.94 0.00
CA GLU A 297 -13.23 19.33 0.86
C GLU A 297 -13.56 18.26 1.92
N HIS A 298 -13.54 16.97 1.58
CA HIS A 298 -13.94 15.92 2.52
C HIS A 298 -12.95 15.77 3.67
N ILE A 299 -11.65 16.01 3.42
CA ILE A 299 -10.62 16.01 4.47
C ILE A 299 -10.97 17.06 5.53
N GLY A 300 -11.39 18.25 5.11
CA GLY A 300 -11.84 19.31 6.03
C GLY A 300 -13.01 18.88 6.92
N TYR A 301 -13.98 18.13 6.37
CA TYR A 301 -15.11 17.64 7.16
C TYR A 301 -14.71 16.57 8.19
N PHE A 302 -13.69 15.75 7.92
CA PHE A 302 -13.13 14.85 8.94
C PHE A 302 -12.39 15.61 10.04
N VAL A 303 -11.70 16.71 9.72
CA VAL A 303 -11.10 17.59 10.73
C VAL A 303 -12.19 18.20 11.62
N ASP A 304 -13.26 18.75 11.03
CA ASP A 304 -14.41 19.28 11.78
C ASP A 304 -15.02 18.21 12.71
N TYR A 305 -15.10 16.95 12.25
CA TYR A 305 -15.60 15.83 13.04
C TYR A 305 -14.71 15.51 14.25
N VAL A 306 -13.38 15.53 14.06
CA VAL A 306 -12.39 15.32 15.14
C VAL A 306 -12.48 16.44 16.17
N GLU A 307 -12.51 17.70 15.74
CA GLU A 307 -12.64 18.87 16.62
C GLU A 307 -13.96 18.85 17.41
N ALA A 308 -15.07 18.50 16.74
CA ALA A 308 -16.37 18.36 17.37
C ALA A 308 -16.37 17.26 18.44
N THR A 309 -15.75 16.11 18.14
CA THR A 309 -15.62 14.99 19.08
C THR A 309 -14.79 15.40 20.30
N GLY A 310 -13.63 16.03 20.10
CA GLY A 310 -12.77 16.49 21.19
C GLY A 310 -13.41 17.57 22.08
N SER A 311 -14.30 18.39 21.53
CA SER A 311 -15.06 19.41 22.28
C SER A 311 -16.37 18.89 22.89
N GLY A 312 -16.78 17.66 22.58
CA GLY A 312 -18.06 17.08 22.98
C GLY A 312 -19.27 17.80 22.36
N ASP A 313 -19.09 18.40 21.18
CA ASP A 313 -20.13 19.13 20.45
C ASP A 313 -20.85 18.21 19.46
N GLU A 314 -21.89 17.53 19.94
CA GLU A 314 -22.72 16.63 19.14
C GLU A 314 -23.42 17.34 17.95
N GLU A 315 -23.70 18.65 18.07
CA GLU A 315 -24.33 19.41 16.97
C GLU A 315 -23.32 19.65 15.84
N ALA A 316 -22.07 19.99 16.18
CA ALA A 316 -20.99 20.13 15.21
C ALA A 316 -20.61 18.77 14.58
N LYS A 317 -20.63 17.68 15.36
CA LYS A 317 -20.38 16.32 14.86
C LYS A 317 -21.40 15.92 13.78
N GLU A 318 -22.69 16.17 14.02
CA GLU A 318 -23.76 15.93 13.05
C GLU A 318 -23.66 16.85 11.82
N GLN A 319 -23.20 18.10 11.99
CA GLN A 319 -22.96 19.02 10.87
C GLN A 319 -21.84 18.51 9.96
N ALA A 320 -20.74 18.02 10.52
CA ALA A 320 -19.64 17.42 9.75
C ALA A 320 -20.11 16.17 8.98
N LEU A 321 -20.89 15.29 9.61
CA LEU A 321 -21.50 14.13 8.94
C LEU A 321 -22.47 14.53 7.82
N THR A 322 -23.26 15.59 8.02
CA THR A 322 -24.14 16.13 6.98
C THR A 322 -23.34 16.70 5.80
N ALA A 323 -22.21 17.35 6.07
CA ALA A 323 -21.32 17.86 5.03
C ALA A 323 -20.69 16.71 4.21
N LEU A 324 -20.24 15.64 4.88
CA LEU A 324 -19.77 14.41 4.22
C LEU A 324 -20.86 13.74 3.37
N ASP A 325 -22.11 13.72 3.83
CA ASP A 325 -23.26 13.21 3.07
C ASP A 325 -23.49 14.02 1.77
N GLY A 326 -23.35 15.35 1.86
CA GLY A 326 -23.41 16.26 0.71
C GLY A 326 -22.26 16.03 -0.27
N TYR A 327 -21.01 16.02 0.22
CA TYR A 327 -19.82 15.71 -0.58
C TYR A 327 -19.98 14.39 -1.32
N ARG A 328 -20.42 13.34 -0.63
CA ARG A 328 -20.64 12.02 -1.21
C ARG A 328 -21.59 12.08 -2.41
N ALA A 329 -22.70 12.80 -2.27
CA ALA A 329 -23.67 12.97 -3.36
C ALA A 329 -23.04 13.71 -4.55
N ASP A 330 -22.37 14.84 -4.31
CA ASP A 330 -21.79 15.66 -5.37
C ASP A 330 -20.60 14.97 -6.06
N PHE A 331 -19.72 14.32 -5.30
CA PHE A 331 -18.54 13.63 -5.81
C PHE A 331 -18.91 12.37 -6.59
N SER A 332 -19.92 11.62 -6.15
CA SER A 332 -20.41 10.45 -6.89
C SER A 332 -21.02 10.83 -8.25
N GLU A 333 -21.82 11.91 -8.33
CA GLU A 333 -22.36 12.42 -9.60
C GLU A 333 -21.24 12.96 -10.51
N PHE A 334 -20.23 13.60 -9.92
CA PHE A 334 -19.04 14.03 -10.64
C PHE A 334 -18.31 12.84 -11.29
N LEU A 335 -18.04 11.78 -10.53
CA LEU A 335 -17.37 10.58 -11.05
C LEU A 335 -18.21 9.84 -12.09
N ASP A 336 -19.52 9.72 -11.90
CA ASP A 336 -20.44 9.14 -12.89
C ASP A 336 -20.35 9.90 -14.22
N THR A 337 -20.50 11.23 -14.16
CA THR A 337 -20.41 12.10 -15.34
C THR A 337 -19.02 12.02 -15.99
N ALA A 338 -17.95 12.11 -15.20
CA ALA A 338 -16.57 12.11 -15.70
C ALA A 338 -16.19 10.77 -16.34
N THR A 339 -16.73 9.67 -15.81
CA THR A 339 -16.50 8.31 -16.32
C THR A 339 -17.51 7.87 -17.38
N GLU A 340 -18.40 8.77 -17.84
CA GLU A 340 -19.46 8.48 -18.81
C GLU A 340 -20.36 7.29 -18.38
N GLY A 341 -20.63 7.14 -17.07
CA GLY A 341 -21.38 6.01 -16.51
C GLY A 341 -20.53 4.81 -16.10
N GLY A 342 -19.20 4.87 -16.23
CA GLY A 342 -18.30 3.80 -15.79
C GLY A 342 -18.31 3.58 -14.26
N LEU A 343 -18.59 4.64 -13.49
CA LEU A 343 -18.79 4.61 -12.05
C LEU A 343 -20.20 5.14 -11.72
N GLU A 344 -21.18 4.25 -11.59
CA GLU A 344 -22.56 4.66 -11.29
C GLU A 344 -22.63 5.49 -9.99
N ALA A 345 -23.32 6.64 -10.01
CA ALA A 345 -23.35 7.55 -8.86
C ALA A 345 -23.91 6.88 -7.59
N GLU A 346 -24.97 6.06 -7.71
CA GLU A 346 -25.59 5.37 -6.55
C GLU A 346 -24.60 4.41 -5.88
N ALA A 347 -23.93 3.55 -6.66
CA ALA A 347 -22.97 2.60 -6.12
C ALA A 347 -21.70 3.28 -5.58
N THR A 348 -21.24 4.34 -6.26
CA THR A 348 -20.12 5.16 -5.80
C THR A 348 -20.45 5.84 -4.47
N ALA A 349 -21.65 6.39 -4.32
CA ALA A 349 -22.10 6.97 -3.06
C ALA A 349 -22.17 5.91 -1.94
N GLU A 350 -22.70 4.71 -2.21
CA GLU A 350 -22.72 3.63 -1.20
C GLU A 350 -21.31 3.26 -0.72
N GLY A 351 -20.35 3.13 -1.63
CA GLY A 351 -18.94 2.87 -1.31
C GLY A 351 -18.35 4.00 -0.46
N LEU A 352 -18.52 5.26 -0.86
CA LEU A 352 -18.06 6.41 -0.08
C LEU A 352 -18.70 6.47 1.32
N GLN A 353 -19.98 6.13 1.48
CA GLN A 353 -20.61 6.04 2.80
C GLN A 353 -19.99 4.95 3.67
N MET A 354 -19.66 3.79 3.09
CA MET A 354 -18.96 2.74 3.81
C MET A 354 -17.58 3.22 4.26
N HIS A 355 -16.84 3.93 3.41
CA HIS A 355 -15.55 4.52 3.77
C HIS A 355 -15.66 5.54 4.91
N VAL A 356 -16.64 6.45 4.85
CA VAL A 356 -16.92 7.40 5.94
C VAL A 356 -17.20 6.68 7.25
N ASN A 357 -17.99 5.60 7.22
CA ASN A 357 -18.30 4.80 8.41
C ASN A 357 -17.06 4.12 8.99
N GLN A 358 -16.15 3.63 8.14
CA GLN A 358 -14.92 2.98 8.60
C GLN A 358 -13.96 3.99 9.23
N LEU A 359 -13.75 5.16 8.62
CA LEU A 359 -12.88 6.21 9.17
C LEU A 359 -13.42 6.77 10.48
N THR A 360 -14.70 7.14 10.51
CA THR A 360 -15.34 7.65 11.74
C THR A 360 -15.44 6.57 12.82
N GLY A 361 -15.74 5.33 12.44
CA GLY A 361 -15.81 4.19 13.36
C GLY A 361 -14.44 3.83 13.95
N SER A 362 -13.37 3.90 13.16
CA SER A 362 -11.99 3.71 13.65
C SER A 362 -11.64 4.78 14.68
N PHE A 363 -11.89 6.05 14.37
CA PHE A 363 -11.61 7.17 15.27
C PHE A 363 -12.48 7.14 16.55
N ASP A 364 -13.78 6.91 16.44
CA ASP A 364 -14.66 6.82 17.60
C ASP A 364 -14.24 5.67 18.53
N SER A 365 -13.91 4.49 17.96
CA SER A 365 -13.42 3.35 18.75
C SER A 365 -12.10 3.66 19.45
N TYR A 366 -11.20 4.39 18.77
CA TYR A 366 -9.93 4.85 19.34
C TYR A 366 -10.16 5.78 20.54
N VAL A 367 -11.03 6.79 20.39
CA VAL A 367 -11.39 7.73 21.47
C VAL A 367 -12.07 7.02 22.65
N GLU A 368 -12.86 5.98 22.37
CA GLU A 368 -13.50 5.14 23.39
C GLU A 368 -12.56 4.15 24.09
N GLY A 369 -11.33 3.99 23.59
CA GLY A 369 -10.34 3.03 24.08
C GLY A 369 -10.60 1.58 23.65
N ASP A 370 -11.48 1.36 22.66
CA ASP A 370 -11.66 0.07 21.98
C ASP A 370 -10.67 -0.02 20.82
N PHE A 371 -9.38 -0.15 21.15
CA PHE A 371 -8.31 -0.13 20.17
C PHE A 371 -8.37 -1.32 19.20
N ASP A 372 -8.81 -2.50 19.64
CA ASP A 372 -9.00 -3.65 18.76
C ASP A 372 -9.99 -3.28 17.63
N ALA A 373 -11.14 -2.70 17.96
CA ALA A 373 -12.11 -2.24 16.97
C ALA A 373 -11.58 -1.08 16.10
N ALA A 374 -10.78 -0.18 16.69
CA ALA A 374 -10.16 0.92 15.95
C ALA A 374 -9.25 0.42 14.82
N TYR A 375 -8.37 -0.54 15.12
CA TYR A 375 -7.48 -1.13 14.14
C TYR A 375 -8.21 -2.04 13.16
N ASP A 376 -9.23 -2.81 13.59
CA ASP A 376 -10.06 -3.59 12.66
C ASP A 376 -10.72 -2.69 11.59
N GLN A 377 -11.31 -1.56 12.01
CA GLN A 377 -11.92 -0.59 11.08
C GLN A 377 -10.88 0.09 10.16
N LEU A 378 -9.67 0.37 10.67
CA LEU A 378 -8.57 0.90 9.88
C LEU A 378 -8.14 -0.08 8.78
N ARG A 379 -7.95 -1.36 9.12
CA ARG A 379 -7.59 -2.41 8.15
C ARG A 379 -8.69 -2.63 7.12
N GLU A 380 -9.95 -2.60 7.55
CA GLU A 380 -11.10 -2.65 6.65
C GLU A 380 -11.15 -1.43 5.71
N ALA A 381 -10.87 -0.22 6.19
CA ALA A 381 -10.79 0.98 5.37
C ALA A 381 -9.66 0.88 4.34
N TYR A 382 -8.48 0.42 4.76
CA TYR A 382 -7.32 0.21 3.89
C TYR A 382 -7.64 -0.75 2.74
N ALA A 383 -8.20 -1.92 3.08
CA ALA A 383 -8.58 -2.94 2.10
C ALA A 383 -9.71 -2.48 1.17
N HIS A 384 -10.68 -1.72 1.69
CA HIS A 384 -11.80 -1.20 0.90
C HIS A 384 -11.32 -0.31 -0.26
N MET A 385 -10.24 0.45 -0.07
CA MET A 385 -9.68 1.32 -1.12
C MET A 385 -9.12 0.56 -2.33
N TYR A 386 -8.79 -0.73 -2.21
CA TYR A 386 -8.42 -1.56 -3.35
C TYR A 386 -9.60 -1.81 -4.30
N GLY A 387 -10.83 -1.90 -3.76
CA GLY A 387 -12.04 -1.99 -4.57
C GLY A 387 -12.34 -0.68 -5.30
N VAL A 388 -12.11 0.46 -4.63
CA VAL A 388 -12.23 1.79 -5.24
C VAL A 388 -11.19 1.99 -6.34
N GLY A 389 -9.94 1.59 -6.08
CA GLY A 389 -8.85 1.66 -7.07
C GLY A 389 -9.10 0.75 -8.28
N GLU A 390 -9.62 -0.47 -8.09
CA GLU A 390 -10.07 -1.33 -9.19
C GLU A 390 -11.18 -0.67 -10.03
N GLY A 391 -12.20 -0.11 -9.39
CA GLY A 391 -13.29 0.56 -10.08
C GLY A 391 -12.83 1.77 -10.89
N LEU A 392 -12.09 2.68 -10.26
CA LEU A 392 -11.60 3.91 -10.88
C LEU A 392 -10.62 3.61 -12.01
N SER A 393 -9.65 2.72 -11.78
CA SER A 393 -8.71 2.29 -12.83
C SER A 393 -9.43 1.60 -13.99
N GLY A 394 -10.45 0.78 -13.71
CA GLY A 394 -11.27 0.11 -14.70
C GLY A 394 -12.02 1.11 -15.59
N ALA A 395 -12.68 2.11 -14.98
CA ALA A 395 -13.36 3.18 -15.71
C ALA A 395 -12.40 4.00 -16.58
N ILE A 396 -11.23 4.37 -16.04
CA ILE A 396 -10.19 5.09 -16.79
C ILE A 396 -9.70 4.29 -17.99
N VAL A 397 -9.41 2.99 -17.81
CA VAL A 397 -8.95 2.09 -18.87
C VAL A 397 -10.02 1.91 -19.93
N ALA A 398 -11.29 1.77 -19.54
CA ALA A 398 -12.41 1.63 -20.48
C ALA A 398 -12.58 2.87 -21.37
N GLN A 399 -12.40 4.07 -20.81
CA GLN A 399 -12.43 5.32 -21.59
C GLN A 399 -11.20 5.52 -22.47
N ASN A 400 -10.05 4.97 -22.06
CA ASN A 400 -8.76 5.22 -22.69
C ASN A 400 -7.95 3.95 -23.04
N PRO A 401 -8.53 2.95 -23.73
CA PRO A 401 -7.92 1.63 -23.89
C PRO A 401 -6.60 1.67 -24.69
N GLU A 402 -6.42 2.68 -25.56
CA GLU A 402 -5.19 2.88 -26.33
C GLU A 402 -3.99 3.26 -25.43
N MET A 403 -4.22 3.97 -24.32
CA MET A 403 -3.15 4.37 -23.39
C MET A 403 -2.57 3.19 -22.62
N PHE A 404 -3.35 2.13 -22.41
CA PHE A 404 -3.01 1.01 -21.53
C PHE A 404 -2.76 -0.32 -22.26
N ALA A 405 -2.71 -0.30 -23.59
CA ALA A 405 -2.46 -1.51 -24.38
C ALA A 405 -1.03 -2.06 -24.17
N SER A 406 -0.91 -3.39 -24.04
CA SER A 406 0.30 -4.14 -23.66
C SER A 406 1.52 -4.01 -24.60
N ASN A 407 1.36 -3.39 -25.77
CA ASN A 407 2.44 -3.20 -26.76
C ASN A 407 3.22 -1.89 -26.58
N MET A 408 2.88 -1.09 -25.56
CA MET A 408 3.59 0.14 -25.21
C MET A 408 4.77 -0.15 -24.26
N PRO A 409 5.91 0.54 -24.40
CA PRO A 409 6.97 0.51 -23.39
C PRO A 409 6.40 0.89 -22.02
N SER A 410 6.91 0.28 -20.93
CA SER A 410 6.47 0.48 -19.54
C SER A 410 6.63 1.90 -18.97
N GLU A 411 6.95 2.90 -19.81
CA GLU A 411 6.96 4.30 -19.39
C GLU A 411 5.54 4.87 -19.56
N MET A 412 4.73 4.66 -18.52
CA MET A 412 3.44 5.34 -18.34
C MET A 412 3.62 6.87 -18.37
N PRO A 413 2.56 7.65 -18.66
CA PRO A 413 2.52 9.05 -18.25
C PRO A 413 2.70 9.10 -16.73
N LYS A 414 3.59 9.98 -16.27
CA LYS A 414 4.02 10.07 -14.87
C LYS A 414 2.81 10.34 -13.97
N THR A 415 2.41 9.37 -13.16
CA THR A 415 1.27 9.41 -12.22
C THR A 415 1.55 10.23 -10.96
N GLY A 416 2.25 11.35 -11.06
CA GLY A 416 2.41 12.27 -9.92
C GLY A 416 3.37 11.84 -8.81
N LEU A 417 3.78 10.57 -8.74
CA LEU A 417 4.79 10.01 -7.80
C LEU A 417 6.22 10.60 -7.99
N GLY A 418 6.33 11.78 -8.60
CA GLY A 418 7.55 12.50 -8.94
C GLY A 418 7.79 13.72 -8.04
N GLY A 419 8.49 13.51 -6.94
CA GLY A 419 9.24 14.54 -6.22
C GLY A 419 10.17 13.87 -5.20
N THR A 420 11.48 13.70 -5.43
CA THR A 420 12.48 14.72 -5.74
C THR A 420 13.70 14.07 -6.40
N ALA A 421 14.02 14.46 -7.65
CA ALA A 421 15.39 14.64 -8.16
C ALA A 421 15.35 14.94 -9.67
N ASP A 422 15.11 16.20 -10.03
CA ASP A 422 15.78 16.77 -11.20
C ASP A 422 16.94 17.66 -10.72
N ASP A 423 17.92 17.00 -10.11
CA ASP A 423 19.33 17.37 -10.19
C ASP A 423 20.16 16.12 -9.83
N GLY A 424 20.28 15.22 -10.81
CA GLY A 424 21.29 14.16 -10.81
C GLY A 424 21.07 13.00 -9.84
N MET A 425 20.04 12.16 -10.07
CA MET A 425 20.08 10.68 -10.00
C MET A 425 18.69 10.09 -10.31
N ASN A 426 18.34 9.95 -11.59
CA ASN A 426 17.31 8.99 -11.99
C ASN A 426 17.98 7.59 -12.05
N ALA A 427 18.12 6.97 -10.86
CA ALA A 427 18.93 5.76 -10.67
C ALA A 427 18.10 4.47 -10.54
N TRP A 428 16.84 4.52 -10.10
CA TRP A 428 16.03 3.30 -9.94
C TRP A 428 15.42 2.82 -11.28
N MET A 429 14.94 3.77 -12.09
CA MET A 429 14.36 3.52 -13.42
C MET A 429 15.37 3.04 -14.48
N ILE A 430 16.67 3.37 -14.33
CA ILE A 430 17.74 2.88 -15.22
C ILE A 430 18.15 1.43 -14.88
N ALA A 431 17.91 0.98 -13.64
CA ALA A 431 18.32 -0.35 -13.19
C ALA A 431 17.42 -1.47 -13.75
N PHE A 432 16.12 -1.22 -13.93
CA PHE A 432 15.20 -2.26 -14.40
C PHE A 432 15.04 -2.36 -15.93
N ALA A 433 15.19 -1.26 -16.68
CA ALA A 433 14.62 -1.22 -18.04
C ALA A 433 15.58 -1.50 -19.20
N SER A 434 16.90 -1.26 -19.14
CA SER A 434 17.77 -1.69 -20.27
C SER A 434 19.27 -1.62 -20.02
N MET A 435 19.89 -2.80 -20.03
CA MET A 435 21.22 -3.03 -20.64
C MET A 435 22.45 -2.63 -19.82
N ALA A 436 22.93 -3.56 -18.99
CA ALA A 436 24.36 -3.74 -18.74
C ALA A 436 24.89 -5.03 -19.39
N ALA A 437 24.43 -5.34 -20.60
CA ALA A 437 25.06 -6.34 -21.47
C ALA A 437 26.07 -5.67 -22.41
N VAL A 438 27.30 -5.39 -21.98
CA VAL A 438 28.46 -5.27 -22.90
C VAL A 438 29.78 -5.67 -22.22
N LEU A 439 30.24 -6.89 -22.51
CA LEU A 439 31.55 -7.13 -23.14
C LEU A 439 32.60 -5.99 -23.02
N PHE A 440 33.18 -5.74 -21.85
CA PHE A 440 34.47 -5.02 -21.77
C PHE A 440 35.36 -5.41 -20.58
N ALA A 441 35.38 -6.69 -20.21
CA ALA A 441 36.55 -7.31 -19.55
C ALA A 441 37.48 -8.04 -20.53
N THR A 442 37.34 -7.84 -21.85
CA THR A 442 38.39 -8.10 -22.86
C THR A 442 39.42 -6.95 -22.97
N ALA A 443 39.51 -6.07 -21.97
CA ALA A 443 40.53 -5.01 -21.89
C ALA A 443 41.36 -4.98 -20.60
N ILE A 444 41.29 -6.03 -19.76
CA ILE A 444 42.31 -6.31 -18.72
C ILE A 444 43.23 -7.49 -19.15
N GLY A 445 42.85 -8.25 -20.19
CA GLY A 445 43.66 -9.33 -20.79
C GLY A 445 44.70 -8.92 -21.84
N VAL A 446 44.65 -7.70 -22.40
CA VAL A 446 45.56 -7.27 -23.51
C VAL A 446 46.67 -6.31 -23.05
N ARG A 447 46.65 -5.81 -21.81
CA ARG A 447 47.77 -5.02 -21.26
C ARG A 447 48.81 -5.84 -20.50
N LYS A 448 48.61 -7.16 -20.33
CA LYS A 448 49.57 -8.09 -19.71
C LYS A 448 50.39 -8.93 -20.70
N SER A 449 50.19 -8.79 -22.02
CA SER A 449 50.99 -9.49 -23.05
C SER A 449 52.00 -8.63 -23.81
N LYS A 450 52.20 -7.36 -23.43
CA LYS A 450 53.25 -6.49 -24.00
C LYS A 450 54.46 -6.22 -23.11
N ASN A 451 54.56 -6.89 -21.96
CA ASN A 451 55.74 -6.84 -21.08
C ASN A 451 56.47 -8.19 -20.93
N ASN A 452 56.22 -9.17 -21.80
CA ASN A 452 57.05 -10.37 -21.95
C ASN A 452 57.29 -10.66 -23.44
N ALA A 453 58.13 -9.81 -24.05
CA ALA A 453 58.99 -10.12 -25.20
C ALA A 453 60.15 -9.12 -25.21
#